data_AF-A0A8J4VPL8-F1
#
_entry.id   AF-A0A8J4VPL8-F1
#
_cell.length_a   1.000
_cell.length_b   1.000
_cell.length_c   1.000
_cell.angle_alpha   90.00
_cell.angle_beta   90.00
_cell.angle_gamma   90.00
#
_symmetry.space_group_name_H-M   'P 1'
#
loop_
_entity.id
_entity.type
_entity.pdbx_description
1 polymer ?
#
loop_
_entity_poly.entity_id
_entity_poly.type
_entity_poly.pdbx_seq_one_letter_code
_entity_poly.pdbx_strand_id
1 'polypeptide(L)'
;MTRNIDSLNHIKAANPLISASSAPSKAQNPSSAKPLSLLPDMAKSKNHTAHNQSYKAHKNGIKKPRRHRHTSTKGMDPKFLRNQRYARKHNNKSAEGASEEE
;
A
#
# COMPACT_ATOMS: atom_id res chain seq x y z
N MET A 1 -22.48 -6.13 -6.83
CA MET A 1 -22.27 -4.81 -7.45
C MET A 1 -20.79 -4.61 -7.74
N THR A 2 -20.49 -4.08 -8.92
CA THR A 2 -19.17 -3.96 -9.55
C THR A 2 -18.29 -2.82 -9.00
N ARG A 3 -16.96 -2.94 -9.22
CA ARG A 3 -15.96 -1.88 -9.53
C ARG A 3 -15.50 -0.99 -8.35
N ASN A 4 -14.21 -0.62 -8.13
CA ASN A 4 -13.03 -0.34 -8.98
C ASN A 4 -11.75 -0.69 -8.16
N ILE A 5 -10.72 -1.43 -8.61
CA ILE A 5 -9.69 -1.16 -9.64
C ILE A 5 -9.14 0.28 -9.58
N ASP A 6 -8.08 0.53 -8.82
CA ASP A 6 -7.04 1.51 -9.18
C ASP A 6 -5.83 1.48 -8.22
N SER A 7 -4.64 1.40 -8.84
CA SER A 7 -3.29 1.41 -8.27
C SER A 7 -2.91 0.07 -7.59
N LEU A 8 -2.05 -0.77 -8.18
CA LEU A 8 -0.72 -0.42 -8.69
C LEU A 8 -0.36 -1.25 -9.93
N ASN A 9 -0.48 -0.62 -11.11
CA ASN A 9 0.38 -0.91 -12.24
C ASN A 9 1.61 -0.01 -12.13
N HIS A 10 2.78 -0.57 -11.83
CA HIS A 10 4.07 -0.13 -12.41
C HIS A 10 5.18 -1.13 -12.09
N ILE A 11 5.16 -2.28 -12.76
CA ILE A 11 6.40 -3.02 -13.04
C ILE A 11 6.59 -2.93 -14.55
N LYS A 12 7.47 -2.02 -14.92
CA LYS A 12 8.00 -1.81 -16.26
C LYS A 12 9.03 -2.92 -16.49
N ALA A 13 8.69 -3.91 -17.31
CA ALA A 13 9.69 -4.84 -17.85
C ALA A 13 9.37 -5.05 -19.34
N ALA A 14 10.28 -4.54 -20.16
CA ALA A 14 10.28 -4.73 -21.60
C ALA A 14 10.52 -6.21 -21.92
N ASN A 15 9.69 -6.79 -22.77
CA ASN A 15 9.97 -8.07 -23.42
C ASN A 15 10.32 -7.80 -24.90
N PRO A 16 11.47 -8.27 -25.40
CA PRO A 16 11.80 -8.14 -26.81
C PRO A 16 10.99 -9.14 -27.64
N LEU A 17 10.45 -8.66 -28.75
CA LEU A 17 9.77 -9.43 -29.78
C LEU A 17 10.74 -10.46 -30.37
N ILE A 18 10.44 -11.74 -30.23
CA ILE A 18 11.09 -12.81 -31.02
C ILE A 18 10.08 -13.32 -32.03
N SER A 19 10.47 -13.23 -33.30
CA SER A 19 9.72 -13.57 -34.49
C SER A 19 9.30 -15.04 -34.54
N ALA A 20 8.04 -15.27 -34.91
CA ALA A 20 7.54 -16.56 -35.34
C ALA A 20 8.27 -17.05 -36.61
N SER A 21 8.75 -18.28 -36.58
CA SER A 21 9.05 -19.05 -37.79
C SER A 21 8.46 -20.46 -37.64
N SER A 22 7.75 -20.85 -38.68
CA SER A 22 6.99 -22.09 -38.87
C SER A 22 7.89 -23.28 -39.19
N ALA A 23 7.62 -24.45 -38.61
CA ALA A 23 7.34 -25.69 -39.34
C ALA A 23 7.12 -26.89 -38.38
N PRO A 24 6.30 -27.89 -38.76
CA PRO A 24 5.85 -28.98 -37.89
C PRO A 24 6.71 -30.24 -38.07
N SER A 25 6.96 -30.99 -37.00
CA SER A 25 7.25 -32.43 -37.16
C SER A 25 6.93 -33.26 -35.91
N LYS A 26 6.10 -34.29 -36.19
CA LYS A 26 6.08 -35.63 -35.61
C LYS A 26 5.77 -35.76 -34.11
N ALA A 27 4.54 -36.22 -33.87
CA ALA A 27 4.12 -36.92 -32.67
C ALA A 27 5.16 -37.99 -32.26
N GLN A 28 5.74 -37.79 -31.08
CA GLN A 28 6.36 -38.84 -30.30
C GLN A 28 5.44 -39.14 -29.12
N ASN A 29 5.10 -40.42 -28.98
CA ASN A 29 4.17 -40.96 -27.98
C ASN A 29 4.57 -40.54 -26.55
N PRO A 30 3.68 -39.96 -25.72
CA PRO A 30 3.96 -39.79 -24.31
C PRO A 30 3.66 -41.09 -23.54
N SER A 31 4.26 -42.21 -23.94
CA SER A 31 4.21 -43.47 -23.20
C SER A 31 5.39 -43.58 -22.24
N SER A 32 5.48 -42.63 -21.30
CA SER A 32 6.21 -42.81 -20.04
C SER A 32 5.86 -41.73 -19.01
N ALA A 33 4.64 -41.20 -19.03
CA ALA A 33 4.17 -40.40 -17.90
C ALA A 33 4.06 -41.35 -16.70
N LYS A 34 5.09 -41.35 -15.85
CA LYS A 34 5.01 -41.93 -14.50
C LYS A 34 3.70 -41.42 -13.90
N PRO A 35 2.77 -42.28 -13.45
CA PRO A 35 1.51 -41.79 -12.95
C PRO A 35 1.83 -40.87 -11.77
N LEU A 36 1.32 -39.63 -11.81
CA LEU A 36 1.35 -38.68 -10.69
C LEU A 36 0.47 -39.18 -9.52
N SER A 37 0.34 -40.49 -9.34
CA SER A 37 -0.45 -41.17 -8.29
C SER A 37 0.36 -41.42 -7.02
N LEU A 38 1.58 -40.90 -6.93
CA LEU A 38 2.49 -41.09 -5.78
C LEU A 38 2.93 -39.77 -5.14
N LEU A 39 2.34 -38.64 -5.52
CA LEU A 39 2.39 -37.46 -4.67
C LEU A 39 1.31 -37.66 -3.59
N PRO A 40 1.66 -37.70 -2.29
CA PRO A 40 0.68 -37.85 -1.24
C PRO A 40 -0.37 -36.75 -1.41
N ASP A 41 -1.64 -37.15 -1.43
CA ASP A 41 -2.78 -36.23 -1.46
C ASP A 41 -2.53 -35.16 -0.40
N MET A 42 -2.46 -33.91 -0.84
CA MET A 42 -1.94 -32.81 -0.02
C MET A 42 -2.87 -32.65 1.19
N ALA A 43 -2.43 -33.18 2.34
CA ALA A 43 -3.25 -33.22 3.54
C ALA A 43 -3.76 -31.81 3.85
N LYS A 44 -5.08 -31.67 3.96
CA LYS A 44 -5.70 -30.34 4.13
C LYS A 44 -5.12 -29.64 5.36
N SER A 45 -4.63 -28.42 5.16
CA SER A 45 -4.12 -27.56 6.22
C SER A 45 -5.19 -26.58 6.71
N LYS A 46 -4.92 -25.90 7.84
CA LYS A 46 -5.84 -24.89 8.39
C LYS A 46 -5.86 -23.66 7.46
N ASN A 47 -7.03 -23.34 6.91
CA ASN A 47 -7.18 -22.22 5.97
C ASN A 47 -7.03 -20.82 6.60
N HIS A 48 -7.27 -20.67 7.92
CA HIS A 48 -7.16 -19.39 8.62
C HIS A 48 -6.99 -19.56 10.14
N THR A 49 -6.21 -18.69 10.78
CA THR A 49 -6.11 -18.61 12.25
C THR A 49 -5.78 -17.20 12.74
N ALA A 50 -6.52 -16.75 13.77
CA ALA A 50 -6.18 -15.56 14.55
C ALA A 50 -5.27 -15.89 15.76
N HIS A 51 -4.89 -17.17 15.92
CA HIS A 51 -4.00 -17.59 16.98
C HIS A 51 -2.64 -16.88 16.86
N ASN A 52 -2.07 -16.50 18.01
CA ASN A 52 -0.80 -15.78 18.12
C ASN A 52 -0.78 -14.33 17.59
N GLN A 53 -1.87 -13.82 16.99
CA GLN A 53 -1.91 -12.43 16.49
C GLN A 53 -1.80 -11.42 17.65
N SER A 54 -2.59 -11.62 18.71
CA SER A 54 -2.56 -10.76 19.90
C SER A 54 -1.20 -10.77 20.59
N TYR A 55 -0.57 -11.95 20.72
CA TYR A 55 0.75 -12.06 21.32
C TYR A 55 1.81 -11.30 20.52
N LYS A 56 1.83 -11.43 19.18
CA LYS A 56 2.73 -10.67 18.32
C LYS A 56 2.50 -9.17 18.39
N ALA A 57 1.23 -8.73 18.40
CA ALA A 57 0.88 -7.32 18.51
C ALA A 57 1.34 -6.70 19.85
N HIS A 58 1.36 -7.50 20.93
CA HIS A 58 1.73 -7.04 22.26
C HIS A 58 3.22 -7.18 22.58
N LYS A 59 4.02 -7.93 21.78
CA LYS A 59 5.48 -8.06 21.98
C LYS A 59 6.20 -6.71 22.08
N ASN A 60 5.86 -5.76 21.21
CA ASN A 60 6.39 -4.39 21.22
C ASN A 60 5.38 -3.36 21.75
N GLY A 61 4.21 -3.85 22.15
CA GLY A 61 3.03 -3.07 22.53
C GLY A 61 2.32 -2.39 21.36
N ILE A 62 1.00 -2.25 21.48
CA ILE A 62 0.20 -1.44 20.55
C ILE A 62 0.46 0.04 20.86
N LYS A 63 1.21 0.72 19.99
CA LYS A 63 1.54 2.14 20.19
C LYS A 63 0.33 3.03 19.87
N LYS A 64 0.09 4.01 20.73
CA LYS A 64 -0.90 5.07 20.51
C LYS A 64 -0.40 6.04 19.42
N PRO A 65 -1.28 6.72 18.66
CA PRO A 65 -0.85 7.75 17.73
C PRO A 65 -0.07 8.85 18.46
N ARG A 66 1.00 9.34 17.84
CA ARG A 66 1.86 10.36 18.46
C ARG A 66 1.13 11.70 18.49
N ARG A 67 1.02 12.30 19.69
CA ARG A 67 0.53 13.67 19.86
C ARG A 67 1.66 14.65 19.56
N HIS A 68 1.47 15.48 18.54
CA HIS A 68 2.38 16.58 18.20
C HIS A 68 1.83 17.91 18.75
N ARG A 69 2.69 18.91 18.97
CA ARG A 69 2.27 20.27 19.39
C ARG A 69 1.32 20.90 18.37
N HIS A 70 1.58 20.66 17.08
CA HIS A 70 0.75 21.11 15.98
C HIS A 70 0.39 19.89 15.11
N THR A 71 -0.90 19.64 14.94
CA THR A 71 -1.42 18.58 14.08
C THR A 71 -1.64 19.08 12.66
N SER A 72 -1.78 18.17 11.70
CA SER A 72 -2.11 18.53 10.33
C SER A 72 -3.50 19.15 10.22
N THR A 73 -3.63 20.26 9.51
CA THR A 73 -4.92 20.90 9.19
C THR A 73 -5.57 20.35 7.91
N LYS A 74 -5.10 19.19 7.42
CA LYS A 74 -5.66 18.54 6.23
C LYS A 74 -7.10 18.09 6.53
N GLY A 75 -8.05 18.47 5.67
CA GLY A 75 -9.48 18.16 5.83
C GLY A 75 -10.27 19.18 6.65
N MET A 76 -9.65 20.28 7.10
CA MET A 76 -10.36 21.42 7.71
C MET A 76 -11.05 22.27 6.63
N ASP A 77 -12.07 23.03 7.03
CA ASP A 77 -12.84 23.89 6.12
C ASP A 77 -11.94 24.87 5.34
N PRO A 78 -11.97 24.84 3.99
CA PRO A 78 -11.20 25.78 3.17
C PRO A 78 -11.47 27.25 3.48
N LYS A 79 -12.70 27.63 3.87
CA LYS A 79 -13.04 29.02 4.21
C LYS A 79 -12.34 29.46 5.48
N PHE A 80 -12.37 28.62 6.52
CA PHE A 80 -11.60 28.84 7.75
C PHE A 80 -10.09 28.93 7.48
N LEU A 81 -9.54 28.04 6.66
CA LEU A 81 -8.10 28.03 6.32
C LEU A 81 -7.66 29.27 5.54
N ARG A 82 -8.50 29.78 4.63
CA ARG A 82 -8.25 31.06 3.94
C ARG A 82 -8.18 32.22 4.93
N ASN A 83 -9.16 32.32 5.84
CA ASN A 83 -9.17 33.37 6.85
C ASN A 83 -7.95 33.30 7.77
N GLN A 84 -7.64 32.11 8.29
CA GLN A 84 -6.49 31.88 9.16
C GLN A 84 -5.16 32.29 8.49
N ARG A 85 -5.02 32.04 7.18
CA ARG A 85 -3.85 32.47 6.39
C ARG A 85 -3.73 34.00 6.34
N TYR A 86 -4.83 34.71 6.10
CA TYR A 86 -4.80 36.18 6.08
C TYR A 86 -4.53 36.76 7.47
N ALA A 87 -5.18 36.26 8.51
CA ALA A 87 -4.96 36.72 9.88
C ALA A 87 -3.49 36.59 10.31
N ARG A 88 -2.88 35.41 10.10
CA ARG A 88 -1.44 35.22 10.42
C ARG A 88 -0.52 36.14 9.62
N LYS A 89 -0.84 36.42 8.36
CA LYS A 89 -0.04 37.30 7.49
C LYS A 89 0.07 38.71 8.07
N HIS A 90 -1.01 39.23 8.65
CA HIS A 90 -1.04 40.59 9.19
C HIS A 90 -0.62 40.64 10.67
N ASN A 91 -0.89 39.60 11.45
CA ASN A 91 -0.45 39.52 12.86
C ASN A 91 1.07 39.51 13.00
N ASN A 92 1.81 38.87 12.09
CA ASN A 92 3.28 38.88 12.14
C ASN A 92 3.85 40.29 11.94
N LYS A 93 3.16 41.15 11.19
CA LYS A 93 3.60 42.53 10.92
C LYS A 93 3.28 43.47 12.08
N SER A 94 2.19 43.20 12.80
CA SER A 94 1.85 43.86 14.05
C SER A 94 2.71 43.39 15.23
N ALA A 95 3.20 42.15 15.20
CA ALA A 95 4.05 41.59 16.26
C ALA A 95 5.44 42.24 16.31
N GLU A 96 6.04 42.60 15.18
CA GLU A 96 7.34 43.31 15.18
C GLU A 96 7.23 44.73 15.74
N GLY A 97 6.13 45.45 15.47
CA GLY A 97 5.86 46.73 16.13
C GLY A 97 5.47 46.60 17.61
N ALA A 98 5.03 45.42 18.06
CA ALA A 98 4.67 45.17 19.46
C ALA A 98 5.86 44.69 20.31
N SER A 99 6.96 44.25 19.70
CA SER A 99 8.21 43.87 20.39
C SER A 99 9.23 44.99 20.51
N GLU A 100 9.00 46.13 19.84
CA GLU A 100 9.85 47.33 19.93
C GLU A 100 9.33 48.34 20.99
N GLU A 101 8.15 48.09 21.56
CA GLU A 101 7.61 48.80 22.72
C GLU A 101 7.73 47.93 23.99
N GLU A 102 8.95 47.50 24.31
CA GLU A 102 9.39 47.15 25.67
C GLU A 102 10.88 47.48 25.84
#